data_AF-A0A3Q4M1R7-F1
#
_entry.id   AF-A0A3Q4M1R7-F1
#
_cell.length_a   1.000
_cell.length_b   1.000
_cell.length_c   1.000
_cell.angle_alpha   90.00
_cell.angle_beta   90.00
_cell.angle_gamma   90.00
#
_symmetry.space_group_name_H-M   'P 1'
#
loop_
_entity.id
_entity.type
_entity.pdbx_description
1 polymer ?
#
loop_
_entity_poly.entity_id
_entity_poly.type
_entity_poly.pdbx_seq_one_letter_code
_entity_poly.pdbx_strand_id
1 'polypeptide(L)' 'MNRRGKLYGSSHYNNECKFRETLLANNYNAYESVAYPRMFIGLSKNGRTKRGNRVSPAMTVTHFLPRIHWPHK' A
#
# COMPACT_ATOMS: atom_id res chain seq x y z
N MET A 1 1.80 5.13 7.02
CA MET A 1 3.19 4.86 6.59
C MET A 1 4.03 6.02 7.05
N ASN A 2 5.14 5.76 7.74
CA ASN A 2 5.98 6.85 8.25
C ASN A 2 6.97 7.39 7.21
N ARG A 3 7.65 8.51 7.55
CA ARG A 3 8.65 9.18 6.71
C ARG A 3 9.79 8.28 6.20
N ARG A 4 10.05 7.15 6.87
CA ARG A 4 11.06 6.15 6.47
C ARG A 4 10.50 5.07 5.54
N GLY A 5 9.26 5.22 5.08
CA GLY A 5 8.54 4.25 4.27
C GLY A 5 8.05 3.03 5.03
N LYS A 6 8.11 2.98 6.37
CA LYS A 6 7.66 1.80 7.13
C LYS A 6 6.14 1.83 7.27
N LEU A 7 5.48 0.72 6.92
CA LEU A 7 4.07 0.48 7.21
C LEU A 7 3.89 0.11 8.69
N TYR A 8 2.83 0.64 9.30
CA TYR A 8 2.48 0.39 10.69
C TYR A 8 0.98 0.65 10.87
N GLY A 9 0.37 0.03 11.87
CA GLY A 9 -1.00 0.33 12.29
C GLY A 9 -1.01 1.56 13.20
N SER A 10 -1.84 2.55 12.88
CA SER A 10 -1.99 3.76 13.71
C SER A 10 -3.22 3.62 14.61
N SER A 11 -3.10 3.94 15.90
CA SER A 11 -4.23 3.93 16.83
C SER A 11 -5.24 5.05 16.55
N HIS A 12 -4.78 6.15 15.94
CA HIS A 12 -5.62 7.28 15.53
C HIS A 12 -5.38 7.60 14.06
N TYR A 13 -6.44 7.98 13.35
CA TYR A 13 -6.33 8.40 11.96
C TYR A 13 -5.56 9.72 11.84
N ASN A 14 -4.59 9.75 10.93
CA ASN A 14 -3.76 10.93 10.67
C ASN A 14 -3.32 10.96 9.19
N ASN A 15 -2.51 11.95 8.82
CA ASN A 15 -2.06 12.11 7.44
C ASN A 15 -1.21 10.94 6.91
N GLU A 16 -0.53 10.19 7.78
CA GLU A 16 0.22 8.99 7.39
C GLU A 16 -0.69 7.80 7.07
N CYS A 17 -1.99 7.86 7.41
CA CYS A 17 -2.99 6.86 7.08
C CYS A 17 -3.61 7.06 5.68
N LYS A 18 -3.37 8.20 5.04
CA LYS A 18 -3.96 8.55 3.74
C LYS A 18 -3.12 7.99 2.59
N PHE A 19 -3.77 7.25 1.70
CA PHE A 19 -3.18 6.74 0.48
C PHE A 19 -4.04 7.11 -0.73
N ARG A 20 -3.38 7.48 -1.83
CA ARG A 20 -4.00 7.65 -3.13
C ARG A 20 -4.05 6.29 -3.81
N GLU A 21 -5.25 5.85 -4.16
CA GLU A 21 -5.47 4.67 -4.98
C GLU A 21 -5.26 5.00 -6.46
N THR A 22 -4.62 4.10 -7.21
CA THR A 22 -4.46 4.20 -8.66
C THR A 22 -4.65 2.83 -9.27
N LEU A 23 -5.60 2.73 -10.21
CA LEU A 23 -5.81 1.53 -11.02
C LEU A 23 -4.67 1.42 -12.03
N LEU A 24 -3.99 0.27 -12.03
CA LEU A 24 -2.92 -0.07 -12.95
C LEU A 24 -3.46 -0.78 -14.19
N ALA A 25 -2.67 -0.79 -15.26
CA ALA A 25 -3.04 -1.41 -16.54
C ALA A 25 -3.37 -2.92 -16.44
N ASN A 26 -2.91 -3.62 -15.40
CA ASN A 26 -3.22 -5.03 -15.16
C ASN A 26 -4.45 -5.25 -14.27
N ASN A 27 -5.27 -4.22 -14.03
CA ASN A 27 -6.47 -4.25 -13.19
C ASN A 27 -6.19 -4.51 -11.69
N TYR A 28 -4.98 -4.25 -11.22
CA TYR A 28 -4.66 -4.17 -9.79
C TYR A 28 -4.54 -2.70 -9.37
N ASN A 29 -4.69 -2.44 -8.07
CA ASN A 29 -4.50 -1.11 -7.51
C ASN A 29 -3.11 -0.97 -6.90
N ALA A 30 -2.52 0.22 -7.00
CA ALA A 30 -1.40 0.67 -6.20
C ALA A 30 -1.85 1.78 -5.24
N TYR A 31 -1.20 1.83 -4.07
CA TYR A 31 -1.52 2.79 -3.02
C TYR A 31 -0.30 3.64 -2.67
N GLU A 32 -0.33 4.92 -3.04
CA GLU A 32 0.75 5.87 -2.78
C GLU A 32 0.47 6.70 -1.53
N SER A 33 1.46 6.94 -0.68
CA SER A 33 1.28 7.80 0.49
C SER A 33 1.01 9.24 0.07
N VAL A 34 -0.04 9.84 0.63
CA VAL A 34 -0.34 11.27 0.44
C VAL A 34 0.67 12.14 1.18
N ALA A 35 1.07 11.75 2.40
CA ALA A 35 2.05 12.48 3.20
C ALA A 35 3.48 12.37 2.64
N TYR A 36 3.80 11.27 1.96
CA TYR A 36 5.13 10.99 1.41
C TYR A 36 5.04 10.54 -0.05
N PRO A 37 4.92 11.49 -1.00
CA PRO A 37 4.82 11.17 -2.42
C PRO A 37 5.94 10.25 -2.90
N ARG A 38 5.63 9.40 -3.87
CA ARG A 38 6.49 8.35 -4.45
C ARG A 38 6.81 7.18 -3.52
N MET A 39 6.15 7.08 -2.36
CA MET A 39 6.24 5.91 -1.49
C MET A 39 4.95 5.08 -1.57
N PHE A 40 5.08 3.77 -1.80
CA PHE A 40 3.94 2.89 -2.06
C PHE A 40 3.78 1.81 -0.99
N ILE A 41 2.54 1.37 -0.73
CA ILE A 41 2.30 0.15 0.04
C ILE A 41 2.91 -1.01 -0.74
N GLY A 42 3.64 -1.89 -0.05
CA GLY A 42 4.16 -3.09 -0.67
C GLY A 42 4.37 -4.25 0.30
N LEU A 43 4.07 -5.47 -0.15
CA LEU A 43 4.26 -6.72 0.59
C LEU A 43 5.17 -7.67 -0.20
N SER A 44 6.13 -8.32 0.46
CA SER A 44 6.85 -9.44 -0.17
C SER A 44 5.96 -10.68 -0.29
N LYS A 45 6.43 -11.64 -1.09
CA LYS A 45 5.79 -12.95 -1.27
C LYS A 45 5.49 -13.70 0.05
N ASN A 46 6.26 -13.45 1.10
CA ASN A 46 6.05 -14.02 2.44
C ASN A 46 5.17 -13.15 3.35
N GLY A 47 4.42 -12.18 2.80
CA GLY A 47 3.50 -11.33 3.55
C GLY A 47 4.15 -10.20 4.36
N ARG A 48 5.48 -10.08 4.38
CA ARG A 48 6.16 -9.00 5.14
C ARG A 48 6.09 -7.67 4.42
N THR A 49 5.97 -6.59 5.18
CA THR A 49 5.96 -5.24 4.63
C THR A 49 7.31 -4.84 4.04
N LYS A 50 7.27 -4.13 2.90
CA LYS A 50 8.43 -3.48 2.29
C LYS A 50 8.44 -2.00 2.66
N ARG A 51 9.63 -1.38 2.66
CA ARG A 51 9.72 0.08 2.81
C ARG A 51 9.20 0.75 1.55
N GLY A 52 8.28 1.71 1.69
CA GLY A 52 7.61 2.37 0.58
C GLY A 52 8.55 3.10 -0.38
N ASN A 53 9.69 3.59 0.12
CA ASN A 53 10.73 4.21 -0.70
C ASN A 53 11.65 3.21 -1.45
N ARG A 54 11.39 1.90 -1.34
CA ARG A 54 12.13 0.82 -2.02
C ARG A 54 11.25 0.03 -2.98
N VAL A 55 10.04 0.51 -3.26
CA VAL A 55 9.08 -0.12 -4.16
C VAL A 55 8.50 0.92 -5.10
N SER A 56 8.01 0.47 -6.25
CA SER A 56 7.38 1.31 -7.26
C SER A 56 6.18 0.58 -7.89
N PRO A 57 5.27 1.29 -8.58
CA PRO A 57 4.12 0.68 -9.24
C PRO A 57 4.46 -0.36 -10.32
N ALA A 58 5.70 -0.35 -10.84
CA ALA A 58 6.18 -1.35 -11.78
C ALA A 58 6.42 -2.73 -11.12
N MET A 59 6.52 -2.77 -9.79
CA MET A 59 6.80 -4.00 -9.05
C MET A 59 5.52 -4.64 -8.55
N THR A 60 5.32 -5.93 -8.81
CA THR A 60 4.11 -6.67 -8.40
C THR A 60 3.88 -6.69 -6.89
N VAL A 61 4.90 -6.43 -6.07
CA VAL A 61 4.78 -6.28 -4.61
C VAL A 61 3.88 -5.11 -4.19
N THR A 62 3.59 -4.16 -5.09
CA THR A 62 2.67 -3.03 -4.85
C THR A 62 1.30 -3.22 -5.47
N HIS A 63 1.01 -4.39 -6.07
CA HIS A 63 -0.24 -4.67 -6.77
C HIS A 63 -1.21 -5.35 -5.83
N PHE A 64 -2.31 -4.68 -5.51
CA PHE A 64 -3.34 -5.17 -4.60
C PHE A 64 -4.66 -5.32 -5.35
N LEU A 65 -5.31 -6.46 -5.18
CA LEU A 65 -6.65 -6.70 -5.68
C LEU A 65 -7.63 -6.54 -4.51
N PRO A 66 -8.50 -5.52 -4.51
CA PRO A 66 -9.57 -5.41 -3.53
C PRO A 66 -10.48 -6.64 -3.61
N ARG A 67 -10.66 -7.31 -2.47
CA ARG A 67 -11.55 -8.46 -2.38
C ARG A 67 -12.72 -8.13 -1.47
N ILE A 68 -13.92 -8.44 -1.93
CA ILE A 68 -15.12 -8.38 -1.10
C ILE A 68 -15.04 -9.52 -0.09
N HIS A 69 -15.12 -9.19 1.20
CA HIS A 69 -15.32 -10.18 2.24
C HIS A 69 -16.82 -10.44 2.38
N TRP A 70 -17.24 -11.69 2.23
CA TRP A 70 -18.62 -12.09 2.49
C TRP A 70 -18.72 -12.63 3.92
N PRO A 71 -19.50 -12.03 4.81
CA PRO A 71 -19.48 -12.30 6.26
C PRO A 71 -19.94 -13.72 6.67
N HIS A 72 -20.34 -14.56 5.71
CA HIS A 72 -20.84 -15.91 5.95
C HIS A 72 -19.94 -17.01 5.34
N LYS A 73 -18.70 -16.69 4.96
CA LYS A 73 -17.66 -17.66 4.61
C LYS A 73 -16.40 -17.46 5.44
#